data_AF-C4GNA8-F1
#
_entry.id   AF-C4GNA8-F1
#
_cell.length_a   1.000
_cell.length_b   1.000
_cell.length_c   1.000
_cell.angle_alpha   90.00
_cell.angle_beta   90.00
_cell.angle_gamma   90.00
#
_symmetry.space_group_name_H-M   'P 1'
#
loop_
_entity.id
_entity.type
_entity.pdbx_description
1 polymer ?
#
loop_
_entity_poly.entity_id
_entity_poly.type
_entity_poly.pdbx_seq_one_letter_code
_entity_poly.pdbx_strand_id
1 'polypeptide(L)' 'MLKSDVKKYYGSFVKAAQALGVSPSAISQWGDVIPEKQAYRLENLTRGKLSVDLSLYSKDSDISASATE' A
#
# COMPACT_ATOMS: atom_id res chain seq x y z
N MET A 1 0.12 4.97 -2.19
CA MET A 1 -0.20 4.29 -3.47
C MET A 1 -1.61 3.69 -3.41
N LEU A 2 -2.36 3.70 -4.52
CA LEU A 2 -3.71 3.11 -4.57
C LEU A 2 -3.69 1.64 -4.95
N LYS A 3 -4.61 0.87 -4.36
CA LYS A 3 -4.82 -0.55 -4.69
C LYS A 3 -5.19 -0.75 -6.17
N SER A 4 -5.97 0.16 -6.73
CA SER A 4 -6.42 0.11 -8.12
C SER A 4 -5.27 0.25 -9.12
N ASP A 5 -4.25 1.07 -8.83
CA ASP A 5 -3.06 1.20 -9.66
C ASP A 5 -2.25 -0.10 -9.70
N VAL A 6 -2.10 -0.76 -8.55
CA VAL A 6 -1.47 -2.09 -8.48
C VAL A 6 -2.22 -3.08 -9.37
N LYS A 7 -3.57 -3.07 -9.32
CA LYS A 7 -4.38 -3.93 -10.20
C LYS A 7 -4.17 -3.59 -11.67
N LYS A 8 -4.13 -2.31 -12.05
CA LYS A 8 -3.89 -1.89 -13.45
C LYS A 8 -2.50 -2.33 -13.93
N TYR A 9 -1.48 -2.17 -13.10
CA TYR A 9 -0.11 -2.52 -13.46
C TYR A 9 0.10 -4.03 -13.58
N TYR A 10 -0.37 -4.81 -12.61
CA TYR A 10 -0.23 -6.28 -12.62
C TYR A 10 -1.33 -6.99 -13.45
N GLY A 11 -2.38 -6.27 -13.84
CA GLY A 11 -3.62 -6.78 -14.42
C GLY A 11 -4.61 -7.35 -13.38
N SER A 12 -4.10 -8.02 -12.34
CA SER A 12 -4.92 -8.68 -11.31
C SER A 12 -4.26 -8.64 -9.93
N PHE A 13 -5.08 -8.58 -8.88
CA PHE A 13 -4.61 -8.70 -7.50
C PHE A 13 -3.90 -10.03 -7.23
N VAL A 14 -4.30 -11.13 -7.90
CA VAL A 14 -3.63 -12.43 -7.77
C VAL A 14 -2.17 -12.36 -8.24
N LYS A 15 -1.89 -11.67 -9.35
CA LYS A 15 -0.53 -11.49 -9.86
C LYS A 15 0.32 -10.62 -8.94
N ALA A 16 -0.26 -9.55 -8.41
CA ALA A 16 0.40 -8.73 -7.39
C ALA A 16 0.71 -9.54 -6.13
N ALA A 17 -0.22 -10.39 -5.68
CA ALA A 17 -0.05 -11.25 -4.51
C ALA A 17 1.08 -12.27 -4.71
N GLN A 18 1.14 -12.92 -5.87
CA GLN A 18 2.25 -13.81 -6.24
C GLN A 18 3.60 -13.08 -6.26
N ALA A 19 3.66 -11.88 -6.84
CA ALA A 19 4.88 -11.09 -6.88
C ALA A 19 5.37 -10.72 -5.47
N LEU A 20 4.43 -10.42 -4.56
CA LEU A 20 4.71 -10.11 -3.16
C LEU A 20 4.96 -11.35 -2.30
N GLY A 21 4.61 -12.55 -2.77
CA GLY A 21 4.65 -13.78 -1.99
C GLY A 21 3.59 -13.84 -0.89
N VAL A 22 2.47 -13.12 -1.04
CA VAL A 22 1.37 -13.08 -0.07
C VAL A 22 0.10 -13.70 -0.65
N SER A 23 -0.87 -13.99 0.20
CA SER A 23 -2.19 -14.47 -0.24
C SER A 23 -3.02 -13.34 -0.86
N PRO A 24 -3.84 -13.63 -1.89
CA PRO A 24 -4.74 -12.63 -2.48
C PRO A 24 -5.73 -12.04 -1.46
N SER A 25 -6.08 -12.78 -0.41
CA SER A 25 -6.89 -12.29 0.72
C SER A 25 -6.26 -11.07 1.41
N ALA A 26 -4.93 -11.04 1.54
CA ALA A 26 -4.22 -9.91 2.13
C ALA A 26 -4.41 -8.63 1.30
N ILE A 27 -4.40 -8.75 -0.03
CA ILE A 27 -4.65 -7.63 -0.96
C ILE A 27 -6.12 -7.19 -0.94
N SER A 28 -7.04 -8.15 -0.78
CA SER A 28 -8.45 -7.83 -0.59
C SER A 28 -8.68 -7.02 0.69
N GLN A 29 -7.93 -7.31 1.76
CA GLN A 29 -7.97 -6.54 3.02
C GLN A 29 -7.34 -5.16 2.94
N TRP A 30 -6.54 -4.86 1.91
CA TRP A 30 -6.06 -3.50 1.70
C TRP A 30 -7.25 -2.58 1.39
N GLY A 31 -7.25 -1.42 2.03
CA GLY A 31 -8.17 -0.34 1.73
C GLY A 31 -7.90 0.27 0.35
N ASP A 32 -8.52 1.42 0.12
CA ASP A 32 -8.32 2.18 -1.13
C ASP A 32 -6.83 2.56 -1.31
N VAL A 33 -6.22 2.98 -0.20
CA VAL A 33 -4.78 3.15 -0.02
C VAL A 33 -4.19 1.85 0.53
N ILE A 34 -3.22 1.28 -0.17
CA ILE A 34 -2.50 0.07 0.30
C ILE A 34 -1.60 0.43 1.50
N PRO A 35 -1.21 -0.48 2.39
CA PRO A 35 -0.30 -0.15 3.49
C PRO A 35 1.09 0.26 3.00
N GLU A 36 1.73 1.24 3.66
CA GLU A 36 3.08 1.74 3.33
C GLU A 36 4.10 0.60 3.15
N LYS A 37 4.14 -0.33 4.12
CA LYS A 37 5.03 -1.50 4.11
C LYS A 37 4.87 -2.37 2.86
N GLN A 38 3.64 -2.48 2.34
CA GLN A 38 3.36 -3.25 1.12
C GLN A 38 3.67 -2.44 -0.13
N ALA A 39 3.45 -1.13 -0.08
CA ALA A 39 3.78 -0.21 -1.15
C ALA A 39 5.28 -0.24 -1.48
N TYR A 40 6.14 -0.13 -0.46
CA TYR A 40 7.59 -0.23 -0.63
C TYR A 40 8.04 -1.59 -1.20
N ARG A 41 7.41 -2.69 -0.75
CA ARG A 41 7.71 -4.03 -1.29
C ARG A 41 7.38 -4.10 -2.78
N LEU A 42 6.23 -3.55 -3.19
CA LEU A 42 5.82 -3.48 -4.58
C LEU A 42 6.75 -2.59 -5.41
N GLU A 43 7.17 -1.44 -4.91
CA GLU A 43 8.13 -0.56 -5.59
C GLU A 43 9.44 -1.30 -5.89
N ASN A 44 9.99 -2.00 -4.88
CA ASN A 44 11.22 -2.77 -5.03
C ASN A 44 11.06 -3.93 -6.03
N LEU A 45 9.91 -4.64 -6.00
CA LEU A 45 9.60 -5.71 -6.94
C LEU A 45 9.43 -5.21 -8.38
N THR A 46 8.86 -4.03 -8.53
CA THR A 46 8.55 -3.43 -9.84
C THR A 46 9.69 -2.57 -10.37
N ARG A 47 10.81 -2.53 -9.65
CA ARG A 47 12.00 -1.71 -9.96
C ARG A 47 11.65 -0.24 -10.17
N GLY A 48 10.79 0.31 -9.30
CA GLY A 48 10.36 1.70 -9.35
C GLY A 48 9.30 2.03 -10.40
N LYS A 49 8.68 1.04 -11.05
CA LYS A 49 7.57 1.28 -11.99
C LYS A 49 6.26 1.67 -11.30
N LEU A 50 6.06 1.23 -10.07
CA LEU A 50 4.97 1.69 -9.21
C LEU A 50 5.56 2.63 -8.16
N SER A 51 5.21 3.91 -8.25
CA SER A 51 5.73 4.93 -7.36
C SER A 51 4.90 4.98 -6.08
N VAL A 52 5.58 4.87 -4.93
CA VAL A 52 4.92 4.96 -3.63
C VAL A 52 4.70 6.42 -3.27
N ASP A 53 3.45 6.86 -3.34
CA ASP A 53 3.10 8.17 -2.81
C ASP A 53 3.10 8.13 -1.28
N LEU A 54 4.17 8.65 -0.67
CA LEU A 54 4.34 8.76 0.78
C LEU A 54 3.39 9.79 1.39
N SER A 55 2.93 10.76 0.60
CA SER A 55 1.92 11.75 1.02
C SER A 55 0.61 11.09 1.47
N LEU A 56 0.31 9.88 0.97
CA LEU A 56 -0.84 9.08 1.39
C LEU A 56 -0.65 8.38 2.75
N TYR A 57 0.58 8.30 3.25
CA TYR A 57 0.96 7.68 4.52
C TYR A 57 1.46 8.68 5.55
N SER A 58 1.88 9.87 5.12
CA SER A 58 2.23 11.03 5.93
C SER A 58 0.99 11.59 6.64
N LYS A 59 0.40 10.79 7.52
CA LYS A 59 -0.42 11.26 8.62
C LYS A 59 0.43 11.13 9.87
N ASP A 60 1.46 11.97 9.92
CA ASP A 60 2.08 12.34 11.18
C ASP A 60 0.99 12.81 12.14
N SER A 61 0.99 12.19 13.33
CA SER A 61 0.63 12.85 14.58
C SER A 61 -0.80 13.41 14.68
N ASP A 62 -1.80 12.53 14.78
CA ASP A 62 -2.83 12.81 15.80
C ASP A 62 -2.20 12.47 17.15
N ILE A 63 -1.45 13.43 17.68
CA ILE A 63 -1.26 13.56 19.11
C ILE A 63 -2.66 13.89 19.67
N SER A 64 -3.46 12.85 19.92
CA SER A 64 -4.52 12.92 20.92
C SER A 64 -3.93 12.50 22.27
N ALA A 65 -2.94 13.29 22.71
CA ALA A 65 -2.75 13.54 24.12
C ALA A 65 -3.48 14.86 24.39
N SER A 66 -4.81 14.78 24.44
CA SER A 66 -5.64 15.90 24.87
C SER A 66 -5.39 16.12 26.36
N ALA A 67 -4.45 17.00 26.66
CA ALA A 67 -4.43 17.72 27.92
C ALA A 67 -5.66 18.63 27.93
N THR A 68 -6.62 18.31 28.79
CA THR A 68 -7.63 19.27 29.25
C THR A 68 -7.86 18.97 30.73
N GLU A 69 -7.85 20.07 31.48
CA GLU A 69 -7.72 20.28 32.93
C GLU A 69 -8.52 19.37 33.88
#